data_AF-A0A957PY61-F1
#
_entry.id   AF-A0A957PY61-F1
#
_cell.length_a   1.000
_cell.length_b   1.000
_cell.length_c   1.000
_cell.angle_alpha   90.00
_cell.angle_beta   90.00
_cell.angle_gamma   90.00
#
_symmetry.space_group_name_H-M   'P 1'
#
loop_
_entity.id
_entity.type
_entity.pdbx_description
1 polymer ?
#
loop_
_entity_poly.entity_id
_entity_poly.type
_entity_poly.pdbx_seq_one_letter_code
_entity_poly.pdbx_strand_id
1 'polypeptide(L)'
;MNSTPTYRVWLLSPYHSGSHRVWANGYQRHSRHQIHLLTMAGRFWKWRMQGGAIEMATQATQLLRHNPPPDAIITTDMVNLPAWLGLMRHALPSSTPILHYMHENQLTYPLRPG
;
A
#
# COMPACT_ATOMS: atom_id res chain seq x y z
N MET A 1 -18.01 -28.21 -2.68
CA MET A 1 -17.81 -26.93 -1.98
C MET A 1 -16.86 -26.10 -2.82
N ASN A 2 -17.33 -24.98 -3.41
CA ASN A 2 -16.43 -24.10 -4.16
C ASN A 2 -15.53 -23.35 -3.18
N SER A 3 -14.23 -23.68 -3.18
CA SER A 3 -13.23 -22.92 -2.43
C SER A 3 -13.21 -21.48 -2.94
N THR A 4 -13.33 -20.51 -2.04
CA THR A 4 -13.20 -19.09 -2.40
C THR A 4 -11.80 -18.84 -2.97
N PRO A 5 -11.65 -18.10 -4.09
CA PRO A 5 -10.34 -17.85 -4.68
C PRO A 5 -9.38 -17.12 -3.75
N THR A 6 -8.09 -17.47 -3.86
CA THR A 6 -6.96 -16.76 -3.24
C THR A 6 -6.42 -15.75 -4.25
N TYR A 7 -6.19 -14.52 -3.80
CA TYR A 7 -5.71 -13.41 -4.64
C TYR A 7 -4.34 -12.95 -4.17
N ARG A 8 -3.58 -12.33 -5.07
CA ARG A 8 -2.30 -11.67 -4.82
C ARG A 8 -2.56 -10.20 -4.57
N VAL A 9 -2.30 -9.73 -3.36
CA VAL A 9 -2.55 -8.35 -2.97
C VAL A 9 -1.25 -7.68 -2.59
N TRP A 10 -0.97 -6.54 -3.19
CA TRP A 10 0.14 -5.69 -2.73
C TRP A 10 -0.39 -4.68 -1.72
N LEU A 11 0.27 -4.58 -0.57
CA LEU A 11 -0.06 -3.61 0.46
C LEU A 11 1.14 -2.66 0.63
N LEU A 12 0.91 -1.39 0.33
CA LEU A 12 1.92 -0.36 0.32
C LEU A 12 1.89 0.45 1.62
N SER A 13 2.98 0.42 2.38
CA SER A 13 3.12 1.10 3.68
C SER A 13 4.52 1.76 3.82
N PRO A 14 4.70 3.01 3.35
CA PRO A 14 5.98 3.71 3.38
C PRO A 14 6.32 4.24 4.79
N TYR A 15 5.41 4.09 5.75
CA TYR A 15 5.64 4.33 7.16
C TYR A 15 5.29 3.06 7.95
N HIS A 16 6.18 2.09 7.93
CA HIS A 16 5.94 0.78 8.55
C HIS A 16 6.50 0.73 9.98
N SER A 17 5.81 1.41 10.90
CA SER A 17 6.11 1.40 12.34
C SER A 17 4.81 1.44 13.15
N GLY A 18 4.91 1.24 14.47
CA GLY A 18 3.79 1.36 15.42
C GLY A 18 2.53 0.62 14.96
N SER A 19 1.39 1.30 15.04
CA SER A 19 0.06 0.80 14.64
C SER A 19 -0.01 0.40 13.15
N HIS A 20 0.58 1.16 12.23
CA HIS A 20 0.59 0.83 10.80
C HIS A 20 1.27 -0.53 10.54
N ARG A 21 2.40 -0.79 11.21
CA ARG A 21 3.10 -2.09 11.12
C ARG A 21 2.25 -3.21 11.72
N VAL A 22 1.67 -3.00 12.90
CA VAL A 22 0.84 -4.01 13.56
C VAL A 22 -0.35 -4.39 12.67
N TRP A 23 -1.02 -3.40 12.09
CA TRP A 23 -2.12 -3.63 11.16
C TRP A 23 -1.66 -4.37 9.89
N ALA A 24 -0.64 -3.87 9.19
CA ALA A 24 -0.20 -4.47 7.93
C ALA A 24 0.29 -5.92 8.09
N ASN A 25 1.07 -6.19 9.16
CA ASN A 25 1.56 -7.54 9.45
C ASN A 25 0.42 -8.47 9.91
N GLY A 26 -0.53 -7.94 10.69
CA GLY A 26 -1.73 -8.68 11.08
C GLY A 26 -2.57 -9.05 9.85
N TYR A 27 -2.80 -8.09 8.96
CA TYR A 27 -3.53 -8.31 7.71
C TYR A 27 -2.84 -9.36 6.85
N GLN A 28 -1.51 -9.30 6.69
CA GLN A 28 -0.75 -10.33 5.98
C GLN A 28 -0.88 -11.71 6.63
N ARG A 29 -0.74 -11.80 7.95
CA ARG A 29 -0.75 -13.08 8.68
C ARG A 29 -2.12 -13.76 8.68
N HIS A 30 -3.19 -12.98 8.75
CA HIS A 30 -4.55 -13.48 8.96
C HIS A 30 -5.42 -13.42 7.69
N SER A 31 -4.88 -12.98 6.56
CA SER A 31 -5.58 -13.01 5.28
C SER A 31 -5.57 -14.40 4.66
N ARG A 32 -6.66 -14.76 3.99
CA ARG A 32 -6.72 -15.92 3.08
C ARG A 32 -5.98 -15.67 1.76
N HIS A 33 -5.67 -14.41 1.47
CA HIS A 33 -5.04 -13.94 0.25
C HIS A 33 -3.52 -13.84 0.46
N GLN A 34 -2.76 -13.92 -0.63
CA GLN A 34 -1.31 -13.74 -0.59
C GLN A 34 -0.99 -12.24 -0.53
N ILE A 35 -0.68 -11.75 0.68
CA ILE A 35 -0.32 -10.35 0.88
C ILE A 35 1.19 -10.16 0.73
N HIS A 36 1.58 -9.31 -0.21
CA HIS A 36 2.94 -8.80 -0.35
C HIS A 36 3.02 -7.41 0.27
N LEU A 37 3.74 -7.29 1.38
CA LEU A 37 4.00 -6.01 2.01
C LEU A 37 5.17 -5.32 1.31
N LEU A 38 4.92 -4.15 0.73
CA LEU A 38 5.95 -3.25 0.24
C LEU A 38 6.08 -2.15 1.29
N THR A 39 7.26 -2.02 1.89
CA THR A 39 7.39 -1.25 3.14
C THR A 39 8.67 -0.45 3.19
N MET A 40 8.65 0.59 4.03
CA MET A 40 9.82 1.35 4.39
C MET A 40 9.84 1.56 5.90
N ALA A 41 11.04 1.64 6.49
CA ALA A 41 11.18 1.92 7.90
C ALA A 41 10.43 3.21 8.27
N GLY A 42 9.63 3.15 9.35
CA GLY A 42 8.81 4.28 9.83
C GLY A 42 9.63 5.38 10.50
N ARG A 43 10.41 6.10 9.68
CA ARG A 43 11.19 7.29 10.02
C ARG A 43 10.89 8.38 8.99
N PHE A 44 11.10 9.64 9.36
CA PHE A 44 10.91 10.80 8.46
C PHE A 44 9.55 10.81 7.76
N TRP A 45 8.45 10.66 8.51
CA TRP A 45 7.12 10.39 7.98
C TRP A 45 6.64 11.42 6.93
N LYS A 46 6.91 12.72 7.14
CA LYS A 46 6.58 13.77 6.15
C LYS A 46 7.30 13.55 4.81
N TRP A 47 8.57 13.17 4.86
CA TRP A 47 9.34 12.83 3.67
C TRP A 47 8.80 11.54 3.03
N ARG A 48 8.45 10.53 3.82
CA ARG A 48 7.89 9.27 3.32
C ARG A 48 6.57 9.48 2.58
N MET A 49 5.74 10.42 3.05
CA MET A 49 4.51 10.80 2.36
C MET A 49 4.77 11.44 0.99
N GLN A 50 5.90 12.12 0.77
CA GLN A 50 6.19 12.78 -0.52
C GLN A 50 7.06 11.91 -1.43
N GLY A 51 8.19 11.40 -0.92
CA GLY A 51 9.19 10.66 -1.69
C GLY A 51 9.07 9.13 -1.61
N GLY A 52 8.26 8.59 -0.69
CA GLY A 52 8.14 7.14 -0.49
C GLY A 52 7.66 6.40 -1.75
N ALA A 53 6.88 7.05 -2.61
CA ALA A 53 6.38 6.48 -3.85
C ALA A 53 7.49 5.91 -4.77
N ILE A 54 8.69 6.50 -4.77
CA ILE A 54 9.82 6.06 -5.61
C ILE A 54 10.32 4.69 -5.15
N GLU A 55 10.63 4.55 -3.86
CA GLU A 55 11.09 3.29 -3.27
C GLU A 55 10.03 2.19 -3.41
N MET A 56 8.77 2.55 -3.18
CA MET A 56 7.63 1.65 -3.34
C MET A 56 7.47 1.17 -4.80
N ALA A 57 7.72 2.04 -5.78
CA ALA A 57 7.74 1.66 -7.20
C ALA A 57 8.93 0.75 -7.52
N THR A 58 10.11 0.99 -6.93
CA THR A 58 11.27 0.10 -7.05
C THR A 58 10.96 -1.30 -6.54
N GLN A 59 10.39 -1.43 -5.34
CA GLN A 59 9.99 -2.72 -4.76
C GLN A 59 8.93 -3.43 -5.62
N ALA A 60 7.93 -2.69 -6.11
CA ALA A 60 6.89 -3.24 -7.00
C ALA A 60 7.48 -3.75 -8.32
N THR A 61 8.39 -2.99 -8.92
CA THR A 61 9.08 -3.36 -10.16
C THR A 61 9.95 -4.60 -9.97
N GLN A 62 10.65 -4.70 -8.83
CA GLN A 62 11.40 -5.90 -8.48
C GLN A 62 10.48 -7.11 -8.30
N LEU A 63 9.31 -6.93 -7.68
CA LEU A 63 8.36 -8.00 -7.48
C LEU A 63 7.80 -8.53 -8.81
N LEU A 64 7.46 -7.64 -9.76
CA LEU A 64 6.98 -7.99 -11.10
C LEU A 64 7.98 -8.80 -11.94
N ARG A 65 9.29 -8.62 -11.72
CA ARG A 65 10.31 -9.38 -12.45
C ARG A 65 10.25 -10.88 -12.19
N HIS A 66 9.72 -11.27 -11.04
CA HIS A 66 9.70 -12.67 -10.59
C HIS A 66 8.28 -13.20 -10.38
N ASN A 67 7.26 -12.38 -10.62
CA ASN A 67 5.89 -12.70 -10.28
C ASN A 67 4.89 -12.07 -11.24
N PRO A 68 3.68 -12.66 -11.38
CA PRO A 68 2.55 -11.99 -12.00
C PRO A 68 2.19 -10.68 -11.29
N PRO A 69 1.54 -9.73 -12.00
CA PRO A 69 0.92 -8.55 -11.40
C PRO A 69 -0.05 -8.90 -10.27
N PRO A 70 -0.34 -7.95 -9.37
CA PRO A 70 -1.30 -8.17 -8.30
C PRO A 70 -2.73 -8.19 -8.86
N ASP A 71 -3.61 -8.94 -8.18
CA ASP A 71 -5.05 -8.92 -8.43
C ASP A 71 -5.71 -7.68 -7.79
N ALA A 72 -5.09 -7.13 -6.75
CA ALA A 72 -5.53 -5.90 -6.08
C ALA A 72 -4.37 -5.19 -5.38
N ILE A 73 -4.50 -3.87 -5.21
CA ILE A 73 -3.53 -3.04 -4.50
C ILE A 73 -4.22 -2.36 -3.33
N ILE A 74 -3.60 -2.41 -2.15
CA ILE A 74 -3.98 -1.65 -0.97
C ILE A 74 -2.88 -0.63 -0.70
N THR A 75 -3.25 0.63 -0.48
CA THR A 75 -2.31 1.69 -0.11
C THR A 75 -2.73 2.30 1.21
N THR A 76 -1.80 2.58 2.12
CA THR A 76 -2.10 3.39 3.30
C THR A 76 -2.20 4.87 2.92
N ASP A 77 -2.89 5.67 3.73
CA ASP A 77 -2.90 7.15 3.74
C ASP A 77 -1.50 7.80 3.67
N MET A 78 -0.48 7.08 4.12
CA MET A 78 0.91 7.54 4.06
C MET A 78 1.55 7.43 2.67
N VAL A 79 0.88 6.85 1.67
CA VAL A 79 1.36 6.73 0.28
C VAL A 79 0.88 7.93 -0.54
N ASN A 80 1.79 8.62 -1.23
CA ASN A 80 1.42 9.48 -2.35
C ASN A 80 0.98 8.61 -3.55
N LEU A 81 -0.30 8.24 -3.54
CA LEU A 81 -0.89 7.34 -4.52
C LEU A 81 -0.81 7.90 -5.97
N PRO A 82 -1.10 9.20 -6.24
CA PRO A 82 -0.94 9.75 -7.58
C PRO A 82 0.49 9.63 -8.12
N ALA A 83 1.50 9.97 -7.31
CA ALA A 83 2.90 9.86 -7.71
C ALA A 83 3.29 8.40 -8.00
N TRP A 84 2.86 7.47 -7.14
CA TRP A 84 3.13 6.04 -7.35
C TRP A 84 2.44 5.51 -8.61
N LEU A 85 1.21 5.93 -8.90
CA LEU A 85 0.51 5.56 -10.14
C LEU A 85 1.20 6.12 -11.37
N GLY A 86 1.70 7.36 -11.34
CA GLY A 86 2.50 7.92 -12.44
C GLY A 86 3.71 7.06 -12.77
N LEU A 87 4.34 6.45 -11.75
CA LEU A 87 5.48 5.56 -11.92
C LEU A 87 5.10 4.15 -12.36
N MET A 88 4.00 3.58 -11.85
CA MET A 88 3.70 2.14 -11.99
C MET A 88 2.58 1.80 -12.97
N ARG A 89 1.74 2.75 -13.39
CA ARG A 89 0.53 2.44 -14.17
C ARG A 89 0.82 1.70 -15.48
N HIS A 90 1.95 2.00 -16.12
CA HIS A 90 2.40 1.36 -17.36
C HIS A 90 2.77 -0.13 -17.20
N ALA A 91 3.12 -0.56 -15.98
CA ALA A 91 3.55 -1.92 -15.67
C ALA A 91 2.47 -2.77 -14.99
N LEU A 92 1.27 -2.22 -14.83
CA LEU A 92 0.15 -2.85 -14.11
C LEU A 92 -1.08 -2.97 -15.01
N PRO A 93 -1.88 -4.05 -14.94
CA PRO A 93 -3.14 -4.17 -15.68
C PRO A 93 -4.11 -3.05 -15.32
N SER A 94 -4.66 -2.34 -16.30
CA SER A 94 -5.55 -1.17 -16.08
C SER A 94 -6.76 -1.48 -15.21
N SER A 95 -7.23 -2.74 -15.22
CA SER A 95 -8.33 -3.26 -14.42
C SER A 95 -7.99 -3.52 -12.94
N THR A 96 -6.72 -3.43 -12.53
CA THR A 96 -6.30 -3.72 -11.16
C THR A 96 -6.97 -2.74 -10.18
N PRO A 97 -7.87 -3.20 -9.29
CA PRO A 97 -8.51 -2.33 -8.30
C PRO A 97 -7.51 -1.84 -7.27
N ILE A 98 -7.73 -0.62 -6.79
CA ILE A 98 -6.92 0.03 -5.77
C ILE A 98 -7.81 0.45 -4.61
N LEU A 99 -7.51 -0.05 -3.41
CA LEU A 99 -8.10 0.37 -2.16
C LEU A 99 -7.14 1.33 -1.45
N HIS A 100 -7.60 2.53 -1.16
CA HIS A 100 -6.85 3.48 -0.33
C HIS A 100 -7.39 3.43 1.10
N TYR A 101 -6.61 2.83 2.00
CA TYR A 101 -6.93 2.67 3.41
C TYR A 101 -6.39 3.85 4.21
N MET A 102 -7.29 4.63 4.80
CA MET A 102 -6.90 5.72 5.70
C MET A 102 -6.83 5.20 7.13
N HIS A 103 -5.60 5.01 7.64
CA HIS A 103 -5.37 4.62 9.03
C HIS A 103 -5.84 5.72 9.99
N GLU A 104 -5.67 6.97 9.57
CA GLU A 104 -6.28 8.15 10.19
C GLU A 104 -6.71 9.11 9.09
N ASN A 105 -7.87 9.77 9.27
CA ASN A 105 -8.24 10.91 8.43
C ASN A 105 -8.81 12.02 9.30
N GLN A 106 -8.48 13.25 8.92
CA GLN A 106 -8.86 14.46 9.65
C GLN A 106 -10.04 15.17 8.98
N LEU A 107 -10.74 14.49 8.06
CA LEU A 107 -11.84 15.06 7.27
C LEU A 107 -12.97 15.60 8.14
N THR A 108 -13.19 14.99 9.30
CA THR A 108 -14.25 15.35 10.25
C THR A 108 -13.71 16.02 11.51
N TYR A 109 -12.41 16.35 11.56
CA TYR A 109 -11.86 17.03 12.73
C TYR A 109 -12.33 18.48 12.75
N PRO A 110 -12.66 19.03 13.93
CA PRO A 110 -13.02 20.43 14.04
C PRO A 110 -11.86 21.31 13.60
N LEU A 111 -12.19 22.42 12.94
CA LEU A 111 -11.19 23.46 12.64
C LEU A 111 -10.55 23.93 13.94
N ARG A 112 -9.24 24.18 13.90
CA ARG A 112 -8.55 24.77 15.05
C ARG A 112 -9.14 26.15 15.33
N PRO A 113 -9.32 26.55 16.60
CA PRO A 113 -9.63 27.93 16.95
C PRO A 113 -8.57 28.87 16.34
N GLY A 114 -9.03 29.99 15.78
CA GLY A 114 -8.17 31.06 15.25
C GLY A 114 -7.51 31.87 16.33
#